data_AF-F8UKE4-F1
#
_entry.id   AF-F8UKE4-F1
#
_cell.length_a   1.000
_cell.length_b   1.000
_cell.length_c   1.000
_cell.angle_alpha   90.00
_cell.angle_beta   90.00
_cell.angle_gamma   90.00
#
_symmetry.space_group_name_H-M   'P 1'
#
loop_
_entity.id
_entity.type
_entity.pdbx_description
1 polymer ?
#
loop_
_entity_poly.entity_id
_entity_poly.type
_entity_poly.pdbx_seq_one_letter_code
_entity_poly.pdbx_strand_id
1 'polypeptide(L)'
;TIDKDAFCANQREIEAHQGNLQQLCRICGGSFKNDPYRRSHPVHGPVDDEMQALLRKKERRATSWPDLLVKVFKTDVRGDIDTIHPTNFCHNCWKVIQRKFSSAPCEVYFPRKGTMEWHPHSMNCDVCGTSPHGMKRKKQALNPQVSKKLRVITERAKKIMHTSGQKPVNSKSLMKKITNCKKIHLSTNMLTVDYPADFVKSISCQICEHLLADPVETICKHLFCRLCILKCLKVIGSYCPSCRYPCFPTDLMNPVRSFLNVMNTLVVRCPTKDCHEDVALGKYSHHFSRHKDNKDKGTYVHVNKGGRPRQHLLSLTRRAQKHRLRELKLQVKSFAEKEEGGDVKSVCLTLFLLALRARNEHRQADELEAMMQGKGSGLSPSVCLAIRVNTFLSCSQYHKMYRTVKAITGRQIFQPLHALRTAEKSLLPGYHPFEWRPPLKNVSSNTEVGIIDGLSGLQHLVDDYPVDTIAKRFRYDSALVSALMDMEEDILEGLMLHDLDDYLKGPFTVVIKESCDGMGDVSEKHGCGPAVPEKAVRFSFTLMSITVAHANENIRIFEENKPNSELCCKPLCLM
;
A
#
# COMPACT_ATOMS: atom_id res chain seq x y z
N THR A 1 41.18 -50.42 -16.45
CA THR A 1 40.92 -50.43 -14.99
C THR A 1 41.47 -49.18 -14.33
N ILE A 2 41.15 -48.00 -14.87
CA ILE A 2 41.53 -46.69 -14.32
C ILE A 2 40.28 -45.82 -14.42
N ASP A 3 39.41 -45.87 -13.40
CA ASP A 3 38.43 -44.80 -13.11
C ASP A 3 37.64 -44.95 -11.79
N LYS A 4 37.97 -45.93 -10.92
CA LYS A 4 37.40 -45.98 -9.56
C LYS A 4 38.14 -45.07 -8.58
N ASP A 5 39.46 -44.96 -8.72
CA ASP A 5 40.29 -44.18 -7.81
C ASP A 5 40.15 -42.67 -8.04
N ALA A 6 40.00 -42.22 -9.29
CA ALA A 6 39.75 -40.81 -9.60
C ALA A 6 38.39 -40.31 -9.06
N PHE A 7 37.34 -41.12 -9.23
CA PHE A 7 36.01 -40.82 -8.66
C PHE A 7 36.03 -40.82 -7.12
N CYS A 8 36.79 -41.74 -6.50
CA CYS A 8 36.94 -41.78 -5.04
C CYS A 8 37.80 -40.63 -4.49
N ALA A 9 38.83 -40.19 -5.21
CA ALA A 9 39.64 -39.03 -4.85
C ALA A 9 38.82 -37.72 -4.88
N ASN A 10 38.11 -37.47 -5.99
CA ASN A 10 37.26 -36.29 -6.15
C ASN A 10 36.12 -36.25 -5.09
N GLN A 11 35.53 -37.41 -4.78
CA GLN A 11 34.55 -37.52 -3.69
C GLN A 11 35.14 -37.15 -2.31
N ARG A 12 36.37 -37.58 -1.99
CA ARG A 12 37.05 -37.20 -0.74
C ARG A 12 37.42 -35.72 -0.70
N GLU A 13 37.77 -35.12 -1.83
CA GLU A 13 38.06 -33.67 -1.92
C GLU A 13 36.79 -32.84 -1.70
N ILE A 14 35.65 -33.26 -2.25
CA ILE A 14 34.34 -32.63 -2.00
C ILE A 14 33.92 -32.79 -0.54
N GLU A 15 34.13 -33.96 0.08
CA GLU A 15 33.86 -34.19 1.51
C GLU A 15 34.78 -33.34 2.41
N ALA A 16 36.05 -33.19 2.05
CA ALA A 16 36.99 -32.30 2.75
C ALA A 16 36.61 -30.82 2.59
N HIS A 17 36.18 -30.39 1.40
CA HIS A 17 35.64 -29.06 1.14
C HIS A 17 34.41 -28.78 2.00
N GLN A 18 33.45 -29.71 2.03
CA GLN A 18 32.24 -29.60 2.85
C GLN A 18 32.57 -29.55 4.35
N GLY A 19 33.56 -30.34 4.80
CA GLY A 19 34.08 -30.28 6.17
C GLY A 19 34.72 -28.92 6.52
N ASN A 20 35.40 -28.27 5.56
CA ASN A 20 35.95 -26.93 5.73
C ASN A 20 34.84 -25.85 5.72
N LEU A 21 33.83 -25.94 4.85
CA LEU A 21 32.67 -25.04 4.83
C LEU A 21 31.95 -25.02 6.19
N GLN A 22 31.78 -26.17 6.84
CA GLN A 22 31.19 -26.26 8.19
C GLN A 22 31.98 -25.52 9.29
N GLN A 23 33.24 -25.16 9.02
CA GLN A 23 34.09 -24.39 9.96
C GLN A 23 34.09 -22.88 9.70
N LEU A 24 33.28 -22.39 8.76
CA LEU A 24 33.22 -20.99 8.33
C LEU A 24 31.82 -20.38 8.54
N CYS A 25 31.77 -19.07 8.76
CA CYS A 25 30.53 -18.32 8.88
C CYS A 25 29.96 -17.95 7.51
N ARG A 26 28.72 -18.36 7.21
CA ARG A 26 27.99 -18.02 5.97
C ARG A 26 27.97 -16.52 5.60
N ILE A 27 27.93 -15.66 6.61
CA ILE A 27 27.71 -14.21 6.47
C ILE A 27 29.03 -13.43 6.31
N CYS A 28 30.07 -13.79 7.06
CA CYS A 28 31.33 -13.02 7.11
C CYS A 28 32.60 -13.80 6.75
N GLY A 29 32.49 -15.08 6.37
CA GLY A 29 33.64 -15.93 6.03
C GLY A 29 34.57 -16.30 7.20
N GLY A 30 34.40 -15.70 8.39
CA GLY A 30 35.26 -15.96 9.55
C GLY A 30 35.15 -17.40 10.08
N SER A 31 36.29 -18.00 10.45
CA SER A 31 36.33 -19.37 10.97
C SER A 31 35.93 -19.48 12.45
N PHE A 32 35.14 -20.50 12.78
CA PHE A 32 34.76 -20.81 14.16
C PHE A 32 35.93 -21.31 15.04
N LYS A 33 37.09 -21.65 14.45
CA LYS A 33 38.27 -22.12 15.20
C LYS A 33 38.90 -21.05 16.10
N ASN A 34 38.67 -19.77 15.80
CA ASN A 34 39.26 -18.64 16.54
C ASN A 34 38.34 -18.04 17.63
N ASP A 35 37.14 -18.60 17.84
CA ASP A 35 36.20 -18.13 18.88
C ASP A 35 36.37 -18.95 20.17
N PRO A 36 36.70 -18.34 21.33
CA PRO A 36 36.89 -19.04 22.60
C PRO A 36 35.71 -19.89 23.06
N TYR A 37 34.49 -19.62 22.56
CA TYR A 37 33.26 -20.31 22.97
C TYR A 37 32.65 -21.20 21.88
N ARG A 38 33.25 -21.26 20.66
CA ARG A 38 32.75 -22.04 19.50
C ARG A 38 31.25 -21.92 19.21
N ARG A 39 30.62 -20.78 19.53
CA ARG A 39 29.17 -20.59 19.35
C ARG A 39 28.85 -20.31 17.88
N SER A 40 28.09 -21.24 17.28
CA SER A 40 27.56 -21.14 15.92
C SER A 40 26.04 -21.28 15.95
N HIS A 41 25.36 -20.57 15.04
CA HIS A 41 23.89 -20.54 14.93
C HIS A 41 23.48 -21.05 13.53
N PRO A 42 22.39 -21.82 13.40
CA PRO A 42 21.97 -22.37 12.12
C PRO A 42 21.37 -21.29 11.22
N VAL A 43 21.75 -21.29 9.94
CA VAL A 43 21.25 -20.36 8.92
C VAL A 43 19.76 -20.59 8.62
N HIS A 44 19.30 -21.84 8.75
CA HIS A 44 17.92 -22.26 8.52
C HIS A 44 17.26 -22.76 9.80
N GLY A 45 15.96 -22.46 9.96
CA GLY A 45 15.14 -22.91 11.09
C GLY A 45 14.47 -21.76 11.84
N PRO A 46 13.78 -22.05 12.95
CA PRO A 46 13.24 -21.03 13.84
C PRO A 46 14.35 -20.23 14.50
N VAL A 47 14.06 -18.98 14.83
CA VAL A 47 14.93 -18.14 15.66
C VAL A 47 15.10 -18.76 17.06
N ASP A 48 16.25 -18.52 17.70
CA ASP A 48 16.52 -19.01 19.07
C ASP A 48 15.65 -18.28 20.12
N ASP A 49 15.48 -18.91 21.28
CA ASP A 49 14.54 -18.43 22.32
C ASP A 49 14.86 -17.00 22.79
N GLU A 50 16.14 -16.62 22.84
CA GLU A 50 16.59 -15.25 23.16
C GLU A 50 16.11 -14.23 22.12
N MET A 51 16.32 -14.50 20.81
CA MET A 51 15.84 -13.61 19.75
C MET A 51 14.30 -13.65 19.64
N GLN A 52 13.68 -14.80 19.89
CA GLN A 52 12.23 -14.93 19.88
C GLN A 52 11.58 -14.10 21.00
N ALA A 53 12.17 -14.09 22.20
CA ALA A 53 11.72 -13.23 23.31
C ALA A 53 11.86 -11.73 22.98
N LEU A 54 12.94 -11.32 22.31
CA LEU A 54 13.14 -9.94 21.85
C LEU A 54 12.12 -9.53 20.77
N LEU A 55 11.79 -10.42 19.83
CA LEU A 55 10.81 -10.14 18.77
C LEU A 55 9.37 -10.09 19.30
N ARG A 56 9.01 -10.93 20.29
CA ARG A 56 7.70 -10.88 20.97
C ARG A 56 7.46 -9.53 21.65
N LYS A 57 8.48 -8.92 22.28
CA LYS A 57 8.38 -7.59 22.92
C LYS A 57 8.12 -6.42 21.95
N LYS A 58 8.22 -6.62 20.62
CA LYS A 58 8.03 -5.58 19.59
C LYS A 58 6.99 -5.96 18.52
N GLU A 59 6.11 -6.92 18.82
CA GLU A 59 5.00 -7.38 17.95
C GLU A 59 5.38 -7.74 16.49
N ARG A 60 6.61 -8.22 16.25
CA ARG A 60 7.10 -8.46 14.87
C ARG A 60 6.96 -9.92 14.44
N ARG A 61 6.35 -10.13 13.26
CA ARG A 61 5.98 -11.46 12.68
C ARG A 61 7.15 -12.30 12.14
N ALA A 62 8.41 -12.01 12.47
CA ALA A 62 9.54 -12.81 11.96
C ALA A 62 9.72 -14.06 12.83
N THR A 63 9.59 -15.26 12.24
CA THR A 63 9.66 -16.54 12.96
C THR A 63 10.85 -17.41 12.58
N SER A 64 11.61 -17.05 11.53
CA SER A 64 12.72 -17.84 10.99
C SER A 64 14.01 -17.03 10.83
N TRP A 65 15.16 -17.72 10.88
CA TRP A 65 16.47 -17.11 10.62
C TRP A 65 16.60 -16.50 9.22
N PRO A 66 16.18 -17.17 8.12
CA PRO A 66 16.23 -16.58 6.77
C PRO A 66 15.53 -15.22 6.66
N ASP A 67 14.39 -15.03 7.33
CA ASP A 67 13.65 -13.75 7.31
C ASP A 67 14.39 -12.62 8.04
N LEU A 68 15.25 -12.93 9.01
CA LEU A 68 16.10 -11.96 9.68
C LEU A 68 17.38 -11.67 8.88
N LEU A 69 17.99 -12.69 8.28
CA LEU A 69 19.22 -12.56 7.50
C LEU A 69 19.01 -11.70 6.24
N VAL A 70 17.91 -11.90 5.52
CA VAL A 70 17.52 -11.03 4.41
C VAL A 70 17.30 -9.58 4.87
N LYS A 71 16.68 -9.36 6.04
CA LYS A 71 16.38 -8.00 6.55
C LYS A 71 17.59 -7.26 7.11
N VAL A 72 18.55 -7.97 7.71
CA VAL A 72 19.72 -7.34 8.37
C VAL A 72 20.92 -7.26 7.42
N PHE A 73 21.16 -8.29 6.60
CA PHE A 73 22.36 -8.41 5.77
C PHE A 73 22.07 -8.42 4.26
N LYS A 74 20.80 -8.41 3.83
CA LYS A 74 20.39 -8.56 2.41
C LYS A 74 20.87 -9.88 1.77
N THR A 75 21.21 -10.88 2.58
CA THR A 75 21.60 -12.21 2.12
C THR A 75 20.37 -13.10 2.08
N ASP A 76 19.93 -13.50 0.89
CA ASP A 76 18.99 -14.63 0.79
C ASP A 76 19.76 -15.93 0.91
N VAL A 77 19.28 -16.78 1.80
CA VAL A 77 19.84 -18.10 2.12
C VAL A 77 18.86 -19.22 1.75
N ARG A 78 17.64 -18.90 1.30
CA ARG A 78 16.60 -19.89 0.98
C ARG A 78 16.96 -20.82 -0.19
N GLY A 79 17.95 -20.45 -1.01
CA GLY A 79 18.53 -21.26 -2.08
C GLY A 79 19.93 -21.81 -1.79
N ASP A 80 20.42 -21.74 -0.53
CA ASP A 80 21.74 -22.25 -0.17
C ASP A 80 21.83 -23.77 -0.39
N ILE A 81 22.92 -24.21 -1.00
CA ILE A 81 23.26 -25.61 -1.25
C ILE A 81 24.43 -26.01 -0.34
N ASP A 82 24.26 -27.08 0.46
CA ASP A 82 25.20 -27.56 1.51
C ASP A 82 26.60 -27.94 1.01
N THR A 83 26.81 -28.07 -0.31
CA THR A 83 28.12 -28.35 -0.95
C THR A 83 28.87 -27.09 -1.40
N ILE A 84 28.25 -25.92 -1.26
CA ILE A 84 28.77 -24.61 -1.69
C ILE A 84 28.76 -23.62 -0.52
N HIS A 85 27.73 -23.67 0.33
CA HIS A 85 27.45 -22.68 1.37
C HIS A 85 27.62 -23.27 2.78
N PRO A 86 28.20 -22.53 3.75
CA PRO A 86 28.18 -22.92 5.14
C PRO A 86 26.75 -22.91 5.72
N THR A 87 26.40 -23.96 6.45
CA THR A 87 25.06 -24.11 7.09
C THR A 87 24.89 -23.30 8.37
N ASN A 88 25.96 -22.66 8.87
CA ASN A 88 25.99 -21.93 10.14
C ASN A 88 26.59 -20.52 10.00
N PHE A 89 26.24 -19.64 10.93
CA PHE A 89 26.84 -18.31 11.09
C PHE A 89 27.36 -18.08 12.52
N CYS A 90 28.30 -17.12 12.67
CA CYS A 90 29.02 -16.91 13.93
C CYS A 90 28.26 -16.04 14.93
N HIS A 91 28.60 -16.21 16.21
CA HIS A 91 28.00 -15.45 17.30
C HIS A 91 28.22 -13.92 17.20
N ASN A 92 29.28 -13.46 16.51
CA ASN A 92 29.46 -12.02 16.23
C ASN A 92 28.42 -11.48 15.24
N CYS A 93 28.09 -12.24 14.18
CA CYS A 93 27.00 -11.88 13.28
C CYS A 93 25.65 -11.93 14.00
N TRP A 94 25.43 -12.92 14.87
CA TRP A 94 24.25 -13.00 15.73
C TRP A 94 24.13 -11.76 16.65
N LYS A 95 25.22 -11.30 17.27
CA LYS A 95 25.22 -10.06 18.08
C LYS A 95 24.87 -8.82 17.26
N VAL A 96 25.26 -8.76 15.98
CA VAL A 96 24.86 -7.67 15.07
C VAL A 96 23.35 -7.68 14.81
N ILE A 97 22.75 -8.87 14.59
CA ILE A 97 21.29 -9.02 14.50
C ILE A 97 20.64 -8.58 15.82
N GLN A 98 21.10 -9.10 16.96
CA GLN A 98 20.53 -8.81 18.28
C GLN A 98 20.57 -7.31 18.61
N ARG A 99 21.71 -6.63 18.32
CA ARG A 99 21.88 -5.18 18.52
C ARG A 99 21.01 -4.35 17.58
N LYS A 100 20.86 -4.73 16.30
CA LYS A 100 19.92 -4.09 15.35
C LYS A 100 18.46 -4.07 15.85
N PHE A 101 18.06 -5.05 16.68
CA PHE A 101 16.71 -5.11 17.25
C PHE A 101 16.61 -4.60 18.70
N SER A 102 17.75 -4.37 19.36
CA SER A 102 17.86 -3.77 20.70
C SER A 102 17.90 -2.23 20.63
N SER A 103 17.54 -1.53 21.70
CA SER A 103 17.31 -0.07 21.72
C SER A 103 18.54 0.77 22.14
N ALA A 104 19.76 0.28 21.95
CA ALA A 104 20.99 0.99 22.29
C ALA A 104 21.63 1.65 21.04
N PRO A 105 21.93 2.96 21.05
CA PRO A 105 22.63 3.62 19.94
C PRO A 105 24.13 3.29 19.96
N CYS A 106 24.70 2.94 18.81
CA CYS A 106 26.15 2.93 18.61
C CYS A 106 26.51 2.89 17.12
N GLU A 107 27.53 3.65 16.72
CA GLU A 107 28.16 3.54 15.41
C GLU A 107 28.85 2.19 15.27
N VAL A 108 28.57 1.44 14.21
CA VAL A 108 29.24 0.17 13.94
C VAL A 108 30.24 0.37 12.81
N TYR A 109 31.51 0.53 13.19
CA TYR A 109 32.64 0.42 12.27
C TYR A 109 32.64 -0.99 11.65
N PHE A 110 32.21 -1.08 10.39
CA PHE A 110 32.24 -2.31 9.60
C PHE A 110 33.62 -2.41 8.92
N PRO A 111 34.44 -3.42 9.21
CA PRO A 111 35.62 -3.68 8.40
C PRO A 111 35.17 -4.03 6.97
N ARG A 112 35.44 -3.15 6.01
CA ARG A 112 35.04 -3.32 4.61
C ARG A 112 35.64 -4.60 4.01
N LYS A 113 34.83 -5.65 3.91
CA LYS A 113 34.70 -6.48 2.71
C LYS A 113 33.21 -6.69 2.45
N GLY A 114 32.83 -6.85 1.17
CA GLY A 114 31.43 -7.03 0.78
C GLY A 114 30.84 -8.34 1.29
N THR A 115 29.57 -8.58 0.95
CA THR A 115 28.89 -9.87 1.20
C THR A 115 29.79 -11.02 0.74
N MET A 116 30.03 -12.01 1.60
CA MET A 116 30.90 -13.14 1.25
C MET A 116 30.25 -13.97 0.14
N GLU A 117 30.89 -14.03 -1.03
CA GLU A 117 30.47 -14.82 -2.18
C GLU A 117 31.03 -16.24 -2.07
N TRP A 118 30.16 -17.24 -2.23
CA TRP A 118 30.48 -18.66 -2.10
C TRP A 118 30.42 -19.33 -3.46
N HIS A 119 31.46 -20.07 -3.80
CA HIS A 119 31.66 -20.69 -5.10
C HIS A 119 31.79 -22.22 -4.95
N PRO A 120 31.33 -23.02 -5.93
CA PRO A 120 31.56 -24.47 -5.93
C PRO A 120 33.04 -24.84 -5.84
N HIS A 121 33.33 -26.04 -5.33
CA HIS A 121 34.69 -26.57 -5.31
C HIS A 121 35.30 -26.60 -6.72
N SER A 122 36.52 -26.09 -6.84
CA SER A 122 37.31 -26.05 -8.07
C SER A 122 38.80 -26.15 -7.73
N MET A 123 39.66 -26.35 -8.73
CA MET A 123 41.10 -26.56 -8.53
C MET A 123 41.82 -25.38 -7.82
N ASN A 124 41.24 -24.18 -7.85
CA ASN A 124 41.74 -22.98 -7.17
C ASN A 124 40.82 -22.55 -6.01
N CYS A 125 40.31 -23.49 -5.21
CA CYS A 125 39.35 -23.18 -4.15
C CYS A 125 40.00 -22.54 -2.91
N ASP A 126 39.69 -21.27 -2.63
CA ASP A 126 40.15 -20.52 -1.44
C ASP A 126 39.80 -21.19 -0.09
N VAL A 127 38.75 -22.02 -0.05
CA VAL A 127 38.33 -22.78 1.15
C VAL A 127 39.19 -24.02 1.39
N CYS A 128 39.81 -24.56 0.33
CA CYS A 128 40.69 -25.74 0.39
C CYS A 128 42.18 -25.40 0.27
N GLY A 129 42.51 -24.13 -0.01
CA GLY A 129 43.85 -23.61 -0.24
C GLY A 129 44.76 -23.57 0.99
N THR A 130 45.04 -24.74 1.59
CA THR A 130 46.28 -25.06 2.34
C THR A 130 46.25 -26.54 2.76
N SER A 131 46.67 -27.44 1.87
CA SER A 131 47.09 -28.81 2.25
C SER A 131 48.60 -28.99 1.99
N PRO A 132 49.31 -29.86 2.73
CA PRO A 132 50.71 -29.61 3.03
C PRO A 132 51.70 -30.45 2.19
N HIS A 133 52.19 -29.93 1.07
CA HIS A 133 53.37 -30.48 0.37
C HIS A 133 54.47 -29.41 0.20
N GLY A 134 55.69 -29.78 0.61
CA GLY A 134 56.73 -28.86 1.07
C GLY A 134 57.38 -27.94 0.04
N MET A 135 58.05 -26.90 0.55
CA MET A 135 59.53 -26.86 0.60
C MET A 135 60.03 -25.70 1.48
N LYS A 136 61.25 -25.83 2.01
CA LYS A 136 61.84 -24.92 3.01
C LYS A 136 62.27 -23.58 2.41
N ARG A 137 62.09 -22.47 3.15
CA ARG A 137 63.15 -21.44 3.30
C ARG A 137 63.11 -20.73 4.66
N LYS A 138 64.31 -20.41 5.13
CA LYS A 138 64.75 -20.25 6.53
C LYS A 138 64.87 -18.79 6.95
N LYS A 139 64.51 -18.46 8.20
CA LYS A 139 65.19 -17.57 9.18
C LYS A 139 64.34 -17.58 10.47
N GLN A 140 64.79 -18.15 11.60
CA GLN A 140 65.69 -17.57 12.61
C GLN A 140 65.33 -16.13 13.04
N ALA A 141 65.27 -15.77 14.31
CA ALA A 141 65.17 -16.53 15.58
C ALA A 141 64.94 -15.52 16.73
N LEU A 142 64.16 -15.86 17.76
CA LEU A 142 64.64 -15.83 19.15
C LEU A 142 63.61 -16.47 20.10
N ASN A 143 64.12 -17.24 21.05
CA ASN A 143 63.47 -17.61 22.30
C ASN A 143 64.56 -17.34 23.37
N PRO A 144 64.21 -16.98 24.60
CA PRO A 144 64.35 -18.02 25.62
C PRO A 144 63.27 -18.07 26.70
N GLN A 145 63.23 -19.25 27.30
CA GLN A 145 62.43 -19.73 28.42
C GLN A 145 62.51 -18.86 29.70
N VAL A 146 61.55 -19.08 30.61
CA VAL A 146 61.70 -19.42 32.06
C VAL A 146 60.36 -19.07 32.78
N SER A 147 59.80 -19.79 33.76
CA SER A 147 59.88 -21.21 34.18
C SER A 147 58.76 -21.52 35.21
N LYS A 148 58.60 -22.80 35.59
CA LYS A 148 58.04 -23.31 36.88
C LYS A 148 56.52 -23.22 37.18
N LYS A 149 55.92 -24.41 37.19
CA LYS A 149 55.11 -25.09 38.25
C LYS A 149 53.91 -24.31 38.87
N LEU A 150 52.66 -24.73 38.63
CA LEU A 150 51.98 -25.96 39.11
C LEU A 150 51.52 -25.91 40.58
N ARG A 151 50.19 -25.87 40.79
CA ARG A 151 49.54 -26.65 41.85
C ARG A 151 48.21 -27.25 41.39
N VAL A 152 48.13 -28.56 41.53
CA VAL A 152 46.93 -29.44 41.41
C VAL A 152 46.15 -29.25 42.74
N ILE A 153 44.89 -29.63 43.00
CA ILE A 153 44.07 -30.85 42.88
C ILE A 153 42.61 -30.34 43.13
N THR A 154 41.48 -30.91 42.71
CA THR A 154 40.98 -32.28 42.53
C THR A 154 39.74 -32.21 41.60
N GLU A 155 39.05 -33.25 41.13
CA GLU A 155 39.05 -34.69 41.50
C GLU A 155 38.82 -35.62 40.27
N ARG A 156 38.12 -36.75 40.46
CA ARG A 156 37.96 -37.91 39.58
C ARG A 156 36.60 -37.84 38.85
N ALA A 157 36.47 -38.14 37.56
CA ALA A 157 36.73 -39.39 36.84
C ALA A 157 35.79 -40.57 37.19
N LYS A 158 34.71 -40.74 36.42
CA LYS A 158 34.51 -41.89 35.47
C LYS A 158 33.06 -41.95 34.93
N LYS A 159 32.96 -42.10 33.60
CA LYS A 159 32.01 -42.90 32.78
C LYS A 159 30.50 -42.93 33.12
N ILE A 160 29.73 -43.47 32.16
CA ILE A 160 28.26 -43.66 32.19
C ILE A 160 27.54 -42.33 31.85
N MET A 161 26.79 -42.19 30.76
CA MET A 161 26.34 -43.18 29.78
C MET A 161 26.36 -42.59 28.36
N HIS A 162 26.78 -43.39 27.38
CA HIS A 162 26.13 -43.29 26.08
C HIS A 162 24.66 -43.62 26.31
N THR A 163 23.73 -42.72 25.98
CA THR A 163 22.39 -43.18 25.61
C THR A 163 22.53 -43.95 24.30
N SER A 164 22.77 -45.25 24.48
CA SER A 164 22.72 -46.29 23.47
C SER A 164 21.59 -46.02 22.49
N GLY A 165 21.86 -46.27 21.21
CA GLY A 165 20.92 -45.98 20.13
C GLY A 165 19.53 -46.48 20.48
N GLN A 166 18.59 -45.56 20.64
CA GLN A 166 17.19 -45.95 20.62
C GLN A 166 16.91 -46.52 19.24
N LYS A 167 16.80 -47.86 19.17
CA LYS A 167 15.96 -48.55 18.18
C LYS A 167 14.69 -47.71 17.99
N PRO A 168 14.11 -47.61 16.79
CA PRO A 168 13.03 -46.66 16.51
C PRO A 168 11.75 -46.97 17.32
N VAL A 169 11.69 -46.52 18.58
CA VAL A 169 10.56 -46.73 19.47
C VAL A 169 9.44 -45.79 19.05
N ASN A 170 8.55 -46.34 18.21
CA ASN A 170 7.16 -45.92 18.05
C ASN A 170 6.87 -44.50 17.52
N SER A 171 7.82 -43.77 16.92
CA SER A 171 7.50 -42.51 16.21
C SER A 171 6.40 -42.69 15.15
N LYS A 172 6.46 -43.80 14.38
CA LYS A 172 5.41 -44.18 13.42
C LYS A 172 4.05 -44.45 14.08
N SER A 173 3.99 -45.10 15.24
CA SER A 173 2.68 -45.39 15.88
C SER A 173 2.11 -44.17 16.60
N LEU A 174 2.97 -43.26 17.11
CA LEU A 174 2.57 -41.94 17.59
C LEU A 174 1.96 -41.10 16.45
N MET A 175 2.62 -41.07 15.28
CA MET A 175 2.09 -40.42 14.08
C MET A 175 0.73 -41.00 13.64
N LYS A 176 0.59 -42.34 13.60
CA LYS A 176 -0.68 -43.02 13.31
C LYS A 176 -1.79 -42.74 14.34
N LYS A 177 -1.45 -42.45 15.60
CA LYS A 177 -2.41 -42.00 16.63
C LYS A 177 -2.85 -40.55 16.42
N ILE A 178 -1.92 -39.64 16.07
CA ILE A 178 -2.22 -38.23 15.76
C ILE A 178 -3.12 -38.10 14.53
N THR A 179 -2.89 -38.94 13.51
CA THR A 179 -3.67 -38.95 12.27
C THR A 179 -4.53 -40.21 12.17
N ASN A 180 -5.60 -40.28 12.96
CA ASN A 180 -6.60 -41.36 12.87
C ASN A 180 -7.40 -41.26 11.55
N CYS A 181 -6.79 -41.70 10.46
CA CYS A 181 -7.32 -41.59 9.10
C CYS A 181 -7.95 -42.89 8.58
N LYS A 182 -8.09 -43.94 9.43
CA LYS A 182 -8.63 -45.26 9.03
C LYS A 182 -10.07 -45.23 8.48
N LYS A 183 -10.82 -44.15 8.74
CA LYS A 183 -12.17 -43.89 8.19
C LYS A 183 -12.21 -42.75 7.15
N ILE A 184 -11.04 -42.25 6.72
CA ILE A 184 -10.90 -41.01 5.92
C ILE A 184 -10.11 -41.26 4.63
N HIS A 185 -9.16 -42.19 4.62
CA HIS A 185 -8.33 -42.52 3.46
C HIS A 185 -8.42 -44.02 3.14
N LEU A 186 -8.33 -44.36 1.86
CA LEU A 186 -8.33 -45.74 1.36
C LEU A 186 -7.00 -46.43 1.69
N SER A 187 -7.05 -47.66 2.21
CA SER A 187 -5.84 -48.47 2.37
C SER A 187 -5.30 -48.95 1.02
N THR A 188 -4.01 -49.22 0.97
CA THR A 188 -3.32 -49.76 -0.22
C THR A 188 -3.88 -51.10 -0.68
N ASN A 189 -4.43 -51.90 0.26
CA ASN A 189 -5.06 -53.19 0.00
C ASN A 189 -6.38 -53.10 -0.81
N MET A 190 -6.85 -51.89 -1.14
CA MET A 190 -8.02 -51.67 -2.00
C MET A 190 -7.66 -51.60 -3.49
N LEU A 191 -6.37 -51.58 -3.85
CA LEU A 191 -5.95 -51.62 -5.26
C LEU A 191 -6.33 -52.97 -5.88
N THR A 192 -6.84 -52.96 -7.12
CA THR A 192 -7.30 -54.18 -7.82
C THR A 192 -6.19 -54.92 -8.54
N VAL A 193 -5.02 -54.29 -8.69
CA VAL A 193 -3.83 -54.82 -9.36
C VAL A 193 -2.69 -54.87 -8.35
N ASP A 194 -1.98 -56.00 -8.30
CA ASP A 194 -0.78 -56.16 -7.46
C ASP A 194 0.40 -55.38 -8.07
N TYR A 195 0.59 -54.15 -7.60
CA TYR A 195 1.74 -53.32 -7.97
C TYR A 195 2.98 -53.65 -7.14
N PRO A 196 4.21 -53.44 -7.66
CA PRO A 196 5.45 -53.59 -6.91
C PRO A 196 5.46 -52.78 -5.61
N ALA A 197 6.04 -53.33 -4.54
CA ALA A 197 6.02 -52.74 -3.21
C ALA A 197 6.57 -51.30 -3.17
N ASP A 198 7.62 -51.00 -3.95
CA ASP A 198 8.18 -49.66 -4.05
C ASP A 198 7.25 -48.66 -4.75
N PHE A 199 6.45 -49.12 -5.73
CA PHE A 199 5.43 -48.30 -6.36
C PHE A 199 4.32 -47.98 -5.35
N VAL A 200 3.79 -48.99 -4.64
CA VAL A 200 2.77 -48.82 -3.58
C VAL A 200 3.27 -47.88 -2.46
N LYS A 201 4.56 -47.92 -2.15
CA LYS A 201 5.22 -47.02 -1.19
C LYS A 201 5.35 -45.58 -1.69
N SER A 202 5.42 -45.35 -3.00
CA SER A 202 5.51 -44.00 -3.59
C SER A 202 4.15 -43.28 -3.64
N ILE A 203 3.06 -44.03 -3.83
CA ILE A 203 1.67 -43.51 -3.87
C ILE A 203 0.98 -43.47 -2.49
N SER A 204 1.68 -43.87 -1.42
CA SER A 204 1.16 -43.90 -0.05
C SER A 204 1.78 -42.81 0.84
N CYS A 205 0.97 -42.29 1.76
CA CYS A 205 1.37 -41.24 2.67
C CYS A 205 2.34 -41.77 3.73
N GLN A 206 3.52 -41.15 3.87
CA GLN A 206 4.55 -41.58 4.82
C GLN A 206 4.16 -41.39 6.32
N ILE A 207 3.00 -40.78 6.61
CA ILE A 207 2.44 -40.62 7.96
C ILE A 207 1.37 -41.68 8.26
N CYS A 208 0.38 -41.86 7.37
CA CYS A 208 -0.76 -42.75 7.62
C CYS A 208 -0.72 -44.10 6.86
N GLU A 209 0.22 -44.28 5.94
CA GLU A 209 0.42 -45.50 5.11
C GLU A 209 -0.80 -45.89 4.24
N HIS A 210 -1.77 -44.98 4.10
CA HIS A 210 -2.90 -45.07 3.18
C HIS A 210 -2.55 -44.42 1.83
N LEU A 211 -3.36 -44.69 0.79
CA LEU A 211 -3.26 -43.99 -0.50
C LEU A 211 -3.35 -42.47 -0.30
N LEU A 212 -2.52 -41.73 -1.01
CA LEU A 212 -2.42 -40.28 -0.87
C LEU A 212 -3.76 -39.58 -1.23
N ALA A 213 -4.35 -38.89 -0.25
CA ALA A 213 -5.55 -38.08 -0.41
C ALA A 213 -5.20 -36.60 -0.23
N ASP A 214 -5.48 -35.76 -1.23
CA ASP A 214 -4.97 -34.38 -1.34
C ASP A 214 -3.43 -34.36 -1.18
N PRO A 215 -2.68 -34.96 -2.13
CA PRO A 215 -1.24 -35.16 -2.02
C PRO A 215 -0.47 -33.83 -2.04
N VAL A 216 0.46 -33.67 -1.11
CA VAL A 216 1.40 -32.54 -1.06
C VAL A 216 2.84 -33.05 -0.93
N GLU A 217 3.75 -32.30 -1.54
CA GLU A 217 5.19 -32.53 -1.59
C GLU A 217 5.88 -31.47 -0.74
N THR A 218 6.78 -31.89 0.16
CA THR A 218 7.65 -30.96 0.89
C THR A 218 8.85 -30.54 0.05
N ILE A 219 9.51 -29.43 0.40
CA ILE A 219 10.79 -29.02 -0.22
C ILE A 219 11.86 -30.12 -0.20
N CYS A 220 11.85 -30.98 0.82
CA CYS A 220 12.70 -32.18 0.91
C CYS A 220 12.12 -33.42 0.19
N LYS A 221 11.23 -33.24 -0.80
CA LYS A 221 10.72 -34.25 -1.73
C LYS A 221 9.95 -35.43 -1.10
N HIS A 222 9.38 -35.25 0.09
CA HIS A 222 8.55 -36.27 0.74
C HIS A 222 7.05 -36.01 0.52
N LEU A 223 6.30 -37.09 0.27
CA LEU A 223 4.88 -37.04 -0.08
C LEU A 223 3.97 -37.39 1.11
N PHE A 224 2.94 -36.55 1.31
CA PHE A 224 1.97 -36.70 2.41
C PHE A 224 0.55 -36.32 1.96
N CYS A 225 -0.48 -36.83 2.64
CA CYS A 225 -1.82 -36.22 2.57
C CYS A 225 -1.78 -34.85 3.25
N ARG A 226 -2.38 -33.81 2.64
CA ARG A 226 -2.37 -32.43 3.18
C ARG A 226 -2.89 -32.34 4.62
N LEU A 227 -3.94 -33.09 4.93
CA LEU A 227 -4.50 -33.19 6.28
C LEU A 227 -3.58 -33.91 7.28
N CYS A 228 -2.77 -34.88 6.84
CA CYS A 228 -1.83 -35.59 7.69
C CYS A 228 -0.64 -34.70 8.06
N ILE A 229 0.00 -34.06 7.07
CA ILE A 229 1.17 -33.21 7.33
C ILE A 229 0.79 -31.99 8.17
N LEU A 230 -0.33 -31.31 7.88
CA LEU A 230 -0.77 -30.15 8.66
C LEU A 230 -1.13 -30.50 10.12
N LYS A 231 -1.59 -31.73 10.40
CA LYS A 231 -1.76 -32.22 11.78
C LYS A 231 -0.42 -32.52 12.44
N CYS A 232 0.52 -33.16 11.74
CA CYS A 232 1.85 -33.42 12.27
C CYS A 232 2.63 -32.14 12.57
N LEU A 233 2.64 -31.14 11.67
CA LEU A 233 3.33 -29.86 11.88
C LEU A 233 2.82 -29.10 13.12
N LYS A 234 1.52 -29.21 13.44
CA LYS A 234 0.93 -28.60 14.65
C LYS A 234 1.36 -29.28 15.96
N VAL A 235 1.76 -30.55 15.93
CA VAL A 235 2.05 -31.36 17.13
C VAL A 235 3.55 -31.59 17.32
N ILE A 236 4.30 -31.72 16.22
CA ILE A 236 5.73 -32.07 16.18
C ILE A 236 6.59 -30.82 15.91
N GLY A 237 5.98 -29.71 15.49
CA GLY A 237 6.66 -28.49 15.07
C GLY A 237 6.97 -28.46 13.57
N SER A 238 7.64 -27.39 13.12
CA SER A 238 7.93 -27.10 11.70
C SER A 238 9.05 -27.97 11.11
N TYR A 239 8.92 -29.30 11.19
CA TYR A 239 9.89 -30.27 10.68
C TYR A 239 9.20 -31.37 9.89
N CYS A 240 9.81 -31.81 8.80
CA CYS A 240 9.34 -32.92 7.98
C CYS A 240 9.30 -34.23 8.79
N PRO A 241 8.16 -34.94 8.88
CA PRO A 241 8.06 -36.16 9.69
C PRO A 241 8.94 -37.33 9.22
N SER A 242 9.37 -37.33 7.95
CA SER A 242 10.20 -38.40 7.37
C SER A 242 11.71 -38.19 7.57
N CYS A 243 12.22 -36.97 7.36
CA CYS A 243 13.66 -36.68 7.40
C CYS A 243 14.08 -35.59 8.42
N ARG A 244 13.12 -35.01 9.16
CA ARG A 244 13.31 -33.89 10.12
C ARG A 244 13.86 -32.59 9.53
N TYR A 245 13.96 -32.46 8.20
CA TYR A 245 14.30 -31.20 7.54
C TYR A 245 13.27 -30.09 7.89
N PRO A 246 13.66 -28.83 8.16
CA PRO A 246 12.73 -27.74 8.46
C PRO A 246 11.66 -27.60 7.37
N CYS A 247 10.38 -27.52 7.76
CA CYS A 247 9.26 -27.46 6.84
C CYS A 247 8.11 -26.66 7.47
N PHE A 248 7.78 -25.52 6.90
CA PHE A 248 6.64 -24.71 7.34
C PHE A 248 5.39 -25.02 6.51
N PRO A 249 4.17 -24.72 7.00
CA PRO A 249 2.93 -24.93 6.24
C PRO A 249 2.85 -24.19 4.90
N THR A 250 3.66 -23.15 4.72
CA THR A 250 3.82 -22.37 3.47
C THR A 250 4.63 -23.09 2.41
N ASP A 251 5.42 -24.10 2.79
CA ASP A 251 6.44 -24.72 1.94
C ASP A 251 5.94 -26.04 1.33
N LEU A 252 4.63 -26.31 1.48
CA LEU A 252 3.94 -27.48 0.94
C LEU A 252 3.50 -27.20 -0.49
N MET A 253 4.13 -27.87 -1.43
CA MET A 253 3.86 -27.74 -2.87
C MET A 253 2.92 -28.86 -3.35
N ASN A 254 2.27 -28.66 -4.49
CA ASN A 254 1.56 -29.74 -5.16
C ASN A 254 2.57 -30.61 -5.95
N PRO A 255 2.45 -31.94 -5.92
CA PRO A 255 3.30 -32.82 -6.73
C PRO A 255 3.10 -32.59 -8.23
N VAL A 256 4.09 -33.03 -9.02
CA VAL A 256 4.05 -32.93 -10.48
C VAL A 256 2.80 -33.55 -11.09
N ARG A 257 2.20 -32.87 -12.07
CA ARG A 257 0.89 -33.22 -12.64
C ARG A 257 0.85 -34.62 -13.28
N SER A 258 1.97 -35.11 -13.80
CA SER A 258 2.13 -36.48 -14.32
C SER A 258 1.90 -37.53 -13.23
N PHE A 259 2.50 -37.37 -12.06
CA PHE A 259 2.31 -38.25 -10.90
C PHE A 259 0.85 -38.25 -10.42
N LEU A 260 0.22 -37.08 -10.36
CA LEU A 260 -1.20 -36.96 -10.02
C LEU A 260 -2.11 -37.69 -11.03
N ASN A 261 -1.82 -37.59 -12.33
CA ASN A 261 -2.56 -38.31 -13.36
C ASN A 261 -2.43 -39.83 -13.19
N VAL A 262 -1.21 -40.34 -12.99
CA VAL A 262 -0.96 -41.78 -12.75
C VAL A 262 -1.71 -42.28 -11.53
N MET A 263 -1.65 -41.56 -10.40
CA MET A 263 -2.42 -41.94 -9.19
C MET A 263 -3.93 -41.94 -9.44
N ASN A 264 -4.47 -40.95 -10.16
CA ASN A 264 -5.90 -40.87 -10.44
C ASN A 264 -6.41 -41.99 -11.36
N THR A 265 -5.54 -42.60 -12.17
CA THR A 265 -5.87 -43.77 -13.02
C THR A 265 -5.84 -45.10 -12.29
N LEU A 266 -5.26 -45.18 -11.08
CA LEU A 266 -5.24 -46.43 -10.30
C LEU A 266 -6.66 -46.88 -9.98
N VAL A 267 -6.94 -48.17 -10.17
CA VAL A 267 -8.27 -48.74 -9.92
C VAL A 267 -8.31 -49.28 -8.49
N VAL A 268 -9.33 -48.85 -7.74
CA VAL A 268 -9.60 -49.30 -6.36
C VAL A 268 -10.97 -49.95 -6.27
N ARG A 269 -11.04 -51.07 -5.54
CA ARG A 269 -12.28 -51.75 -5.21
C ARG A 269 -13.01 -51.03 -4.10
N CYS A 270 -14.32 -50.88 -4.22
CA CYS A 270 -15.13 -50.27 -3.16
C CYS A 270 -15.14 -51.13 -1.88
N PRO A 271 -14.87 -50.57 -0.68
CA PRO A 271 -14.91 -51.30 0.59
C PRO A 271 -16.34 -51.46 1.17
N THR A 272 -17.37 -50.99 0.46
CA THR A 272 -18.77 -51.06 0.92
C THR A 272 -19.31 -52.47 0.69
N LYS A 273 -19.87 -53.09 1.73
CA LYS A 273 -20.34 -54.50 1.71
C LYS A 273 -21.32 -54.85 0.58
N ASP A 274 -22.01 -53.87 0.04
CA ASP A 274 -23.08 -54.01 -0.95
C ASP A 274 -22.62 -53.55 -2.36
N CYS A 275 -21.29 -53.38 -2.57
CA CYS A 275 -20.74 -52.81 -3.80
C CYS A 275 -19.40 -53.44 -4.21
N HIS A 276 -19.38 -54.11 -5.35
CA HIS A 276 -18.19 -54.72 -5.95
C HIS A 276 -17.67 -53.99 -7.19
N GLU A 277 -18.08 -52.73 -7.41
CA GLU A 277 -17.53 -51.90 -8.50
C GLU A 277 -16.03 -51.58 -8.25
N ASP A 278 -15.23 -51.82 -9.27
CA ASP A 278 -13.83 -51.42 -9.37
C ASP A 278 -13.75 -50.03 -10.04
N VAL A 279 -13.25 -49.01 -9.33
CA VAL A 279 -13.39 -47.59 -9.71
C VAL A 279 -12.04 -46.88 -9.73
N ALA A 280 -11.77 -46.08 -10.76
CA ALA A 280 -10.57 -45.24 -10.82
C ALA A 280 -10.53 -44.25 -9.64
N LEU A 281 -9.38 -44.13 -8.96
CA LEU A 281 -9.19 -43.39 -7.72
C LEU A 281 -9.64 -41.93 -7.82
N GLY A 282 -9.40 -41.26 -8.96
CA GLY A 282 -9.86 -39.90 -9.21
C GLY A 282 -11.38 -39.73 -9.31
N LYS A 283 -12.13 -40.81 -9.56
CA LYS A 283 -13.61 -40.86 -9.61
C LYS A 283 -14.25 -41.48 -8.35
N TYR A 284 -13.44 -42.05 -7.46
CA TYR A 284 -13.92 -42.76 -6.26
C TYR A 284 -14.78 -41.87 -5.34
N SER A 285 -14.45 -40.58 -5.21
CA SER A 285 -15.23 -39.63 -4.40
C SER A 285 -16.68 -39.48 -4.88
N HIS A 286 -16.91 -39.47 -6.19
CA HIS A 286 -18.25 -39.42 -6.79
C HIS A 286 -19.00 -40.75 -6.61
N HIS A 287 -18.30 -41.88 -6.74
CA HIS A 287 -18.87 -43.20 -6.48
C HIS A 287 -19.26 -43.37 -5.00
N PHE A 288 -18.42 -42.94 -4.05
CA PHE A 288 -18.70 -43.03 -2.61
C PHE A 288 -19.94 -42.20 -2.20
N SER A 289 -20.18 -41.05 -2.84
CA SER A 289 -21.40 -40.27 -2.61
C SER A 289 -22.69 -41.07 -2.90
N ARG A 290 -22.71 -41.90 -3.96
CA ARG A 290 -23.87 -42.74 -4.30
C ARG A 290 -24.20 -43.78 -3.21
N HIS A 291 -23.22 -44.20 -2.41
CA HIS A 291 -23.44 -45.09 -1.26
C HIS A 291 -23.95 -44.35 -0.02
N LYS A 292 -23.62 -43.07 0.10
CA LYS A 292 -24.00 -42.23 1.24
C LYS A 292 -25.50 -41.96 1.26
N ASP A 293 -26.10 -41.74 0.09
CA ASP A 293 -27.54 -41.50 -0.09
C ASP A 293 -28.42 -42.66 0.43
N ASN A 294 -27.89 -43.90 0.45
CA ASN A 294 -28.61 -45.08 0.95
C ASN A 294 -28.42 -45.37 2.46
N LYS A 295 -27.50 -44.70 3.17
CA LYS A 295 -27.21 -45.00 4.60
C LYS A 295 -27.39 -43.82 5.58
N ASP A 296 -27.49 -42.57 5.11
CA ASP A 296 -27.67 -41.40 6.01
C ASP A 296 -29.15 -41.07 6.28
N LYS A 297 -29.79 -41.84 7.18
CA LYS A 297 -31.05 -41.43 7.86
C LYS A 297 -30.86 -40.99 9.32
N GLY A 298 -29.62 -40.83 9.80
CA GLY A 298 -29.32 -40.69 11.24
C GLY A 298 -28.26 -39.66 11.65
N THR A 299 -27.71 -38.85 10.73
CA THR A 299 -26.72 -37.82 11.06
C THR A 299 -27.13 -36.50 10.42
N TYR A 300 -27.05 -35.38 11.16
CA TYR A 300 -27.47 -34.04 10.70
C TYR A 300 -26.67 -33.62 9.44
N VAL A 301 -27.25 -33.87 8.27
CA VAL A 301 -26.72 -33.37 6.99
C VAL A 301 -27.05 -31.89 6.90
N HIS A 302 -26.09 -31.06 6.46
CA HIS A 302 -26.35 -29.66 6.14
C HIS A 302 -27.27 -29.59 4.90
N VAL A 303 -28.58 -29.61 5.13
CA VAL A 303 -29.58 -29.40 4.09
C VAL A 303 -29.37 -28.00 3.51
N ASN A 304 -29.01 -27.93 2.23
CA ASN A 304 -28.95 -26.66 1.52
C ASN A 304 -30.37 -26.07 1.48
N LYS A 305 -30.61 -24.98 2.22
CA LYS A 305 -31.91 -24.28 2.29
C LYS A 305 -32.31 -23.58 0.98
N GLY A 306 -31.56 -23.82 -0.10
CA GLY A 306 -31.70 -23.14 -1.38
C GLY A 306 -31.35 -21.66 -1.27
N GLY A 307 -32.07 -20.85 -2.04
CA GLY A 307 -31.85 -19.41 -2.15
C GLY A 307 -31.21 -19.02 -3.49
N ARG A 308 -31.53 -17.81 -3.95
CA ARG A 308 -31.04 -17.29 -5.23
C ARG A 308 -29.50 -17.19 -5.20
N PRO A 309 -28.79 -17.65 -6.26
CA PRO A 309 -27.34 -17.48 -6.36
C PRO A 309 -26.91 -16.02 -6.15
N ARG A 310 -25.87 -15.81 -5.33
CA ARG A 310 -25.36 -14.47 -5.02
C ARG A 310 -24.70 -13.86 -6.25
N GLN A 311 -25.34 -12.84 -6.83
CA GLN A 311 -24.81 -12.08 -7.96
C GLN A 311 -23.58 -11.24 -7.55
N HIS A 312 -22.73 -10.91 -8.53
CA HIS A 312 -21.59 -10.03 -8.32
C HIS A 312 -22.04 -8.62 -7.89
N LEU A 313 -21.29 -7.93 -7.05
CA LEU A 313 -21.74 -6.66 -6.46
C LEU A 313 -21.97 -5.56 -7.51
N LEU A 314 -21.17 -5.55 -8.58
CA LEU A 314 -21.26 -4.57 -9.66
C LEU A 314 -22.45 -4.82 -10.61
N SER A 315 -23.02 -6.03 -10.65
CA SER A 315 -24.19 -6.33 -11.49
C SER A 315 -25.53 -6.05 -10.81
N LEU A 316 -25.51 -5.46 -9.60
CA LEU A 316 -26.69 -5.22 -8.78
C LEU A 316 -27.19 -3.78 -8.89
N THR A 317 -28.51 -3.60 -8.78
CA THR A 317 -29.12 -2.26 -8.68
C THR A 317 -28.69 -1.56 -7.39
N ARG A 318 -28.71 -0.21 -7.36
CA ARG A 318 -28.34 0.59 -6.18
C ARG A 318 -29.08 0.17 -4.90
N ARG A 319 -30.35 -0.24 -5.00
CA ARG A 319 -31.14 -0.75 -3.84
C ARG A 319 -30.60 -2.07 -3.31
N ALA A 320 -30.25 -3.01 -4.19
CA ALA A 320 -29.66 -4.29 -3.80
C ALA A 320 -28.22 -4.15 -3.28
N GLN A 321 -27.42 -3.24 -3.85
CA GLN A 321 -26.10 -2.87 -3.31
C GLN A 321 -26.21 -2.26 -1.90
N LYS A 322 -27.10 -1.28 -1.71
CA LYS A 322 -27.39 -0.66 -0.39
C LYS A 322 -27.79 -1.71 0.65
N HIS A 323 -28.60 -2.70 0.28
CA HIS A 323 -28.99 -3.79 1.17
C HIS A 323 -27.79 -4.69 1.51
N ARG A 324 -27.03 -5.14 0.50
CA ARG A 324 -25.86 -6.03 0.69
C ARG A 324 -24.72 -5.40 1.48
N LEU A 325 -24.53 -4.09 1.37
CA LEU A 325 -23.48 -3.33 2.06
C LEU A 325 -23.98 -2.67 3.36
N ARG A 326 -25.19 -3.00 3.84
CA ARG A 326 -25.79 -2.34 5.01
C ARG A 326 -24.91 -2.40 6.26
N GLU A 327 -24.39 -3.58 6.58
CA GLU A 327 -23.57 -3.82 7.77
C GLU A 327 -22.21 -3.10 7.67
N LEU A 328 -21.51 -3.26 6.55
CA LEU A 328 -20.25 -2.55 6.29
C LEU A 328 -20.45 -1.02 6.31
N LYS A 329 -21.55 -0.52 5.75
CA LYS A 329 -21.89 0.91 5.81
C LYS A 329 -22.10 1.40 7.25
N LEU A 330 -22.69 0.60 8.13
CA LEU A 330 -22.84 0.95 9.54
C LEU A 330 -21.49 0.93 10.28
N GLN A 331 -20.62 -0.02 9.97
CA GLN A 331 -19.25 -0.07 10.51
C GLN A 331 -18.43 1.15 10.08
N VAL A 332 -18.42 1.49 8.78
CA VAL A 332 -17.70 2.67 8.26
C VAL A 332 -18.27 3.97 8.83
N LYS A 333 -19.59 4.07 9.03
CA LYS A 333 -20.20 5.21 9.73
C LYS A 333 -19.72 5.32 11.18
N SER A 334 -19.77 4.23 11.95
CA SER A 334 -19.32 4.22 13.34
C SER A 334 -17.82 4.50 13.49
N PHE A 335 -17.01 4.13 12.49
CA PHE A 335 -15.60 4.51 12.43
C PHE A 335 -15.43 6.01 12.16
N ALA A 336 -16.08 6.54 11.11
CA ALA A 336 -16.00 7.96 10.77
C ALA A 336 -16.50 8.87 11.91
N GLU A 337 -17.58 8.46 12.59
CA GLU A 337 -18.15 9.16 13.75
C GLU A 337 -17.21 9.18 14.98
N LYS A 338 -16.22 8.28 15.06
CA LYS A 338 -15.25 8.21 16.18
C LYS A 338 -13.93 8.91 15.88
N GLU A 339 -13.38 8.71 14.69
CA GLU A 339 -12.03 9.15 14.34
C GLU A 339 -12.00 10.43 13.48
N GLU A 340 -13.05 10.66 12.66
CA GLU A 340 -13.03 11.60 11.53
C GLU A 340 -14.22 12.59 11.55
N GLY A 341 -14.78 12.86 12.75
CA GLY A 341 -15.89 13.81 12.94
C GLY A 341 -17.19 13.47 12.19
N GLY A 342 -17.31 12.26 11.65
CA GLY A 342 -18.44 11.82 10.83
C GLY A 342 -18.27 11.97 9.31
N ASP A 343 -17.10 12.36 8.78
CA ASP A 343 -16.90 12.46 7.32
C ASP A 343 -16.74 11.08 6.62
N VAL A 344 -17.88 10.43 6.42
CA VAL A 344 -18.00 9.18 5.66
C VAL A 344 -17.52 9.33 4.21
N LYS A 345 -17.60 10.52 3.60
CA LYS A 345 -17.22 10.71 2.19
C LYS A 345 -15.72 10.59 2.04
N SER A 346 -14.94 11.34 2.83
CA SER A 346 -13.48 11.30 2.79
C SER A 346 -12.95 9.93 3.20
N VAL A 347 -13.48 9.32 4.26
CA VAL A 347 -13.14 7.94 4.67
C VAL A 347 -13.36 6.93 3.52
N CYS A 348 -14.51 6.97 2.84
CA CYS A 348 -14.77 6.04 1.73
C CYS A 348 -13.86 6.29 0.52
N LEU A 349 -13.51 7.54 0.21
CA LEU A 349 -12.60 7.88 -0.88
C LEU A 349 -11.18 7.40 -0.58
N THR A 350 -10.65 7.67 0.62
CA THR A 350 -9.33 7.22 1.08
C THR A 350 -9.25 5.69 1.11
N LEU A 351 -10.27 4.99 1.61
CA LEU A 351 -10.32 3.51 1.57
C LEU A 351 -10.26 2.95 0.15
N PHE A 352 -10.94 3.58 -0.82
CA PHE A 352 -10.92 3.13 -2.21
C PHE A 352 -9.57 3.44 -2.88
N LEU A 353 -9.00 4.62 -2.65
CA LEU A 353 -7.68 5.03 -3.12
C LEU A 353 -6.57 4.10 -2.60
N LEU A 354 -6.58 3.76 -1.31
CA LEU A 354 -5.67 2.79 -0.72
C LEU A 354 -5.85 1.39 -1.32
N ALA A 355 -7.09 0.97 -1.61
CA ALA A 355 -7.37 -0.31 -2.26
C ALA A 355 -6.85 -0.37 -3.71
N LEU A 356 -6.92 0.73 -4.47
CA LEU A 356 -6.34 0.84 -5.81
C LEU A 356 -4.81 0.80 -5.76
N ARG A 357 -4.18 1.55 -4.85
CA ARG A 357 -2.71 1.53 -4.66
C ARG A 357 -2.23 0.13 -4.21
N ALA A 358 -2.95 -0.56 -3.33
CA ALA A 358 -2.65 -1.94 -2.93
C ALA A 358 -2.82 -2.99 -4.04
N ARG A 359 -3.51 -2.64 -5.14
CA ARG A 359 -3.63 -3.45 -6.36
C ARG A 359 -2.63 -3.05 -7.46
N ASN A 360 -1.78 -2.05 -7.18
CA ASN A 360 -0.87 -1.41 -8.13
C ASN A 360 -1.60 -0.68 -9.29
N GLU A 361 -2.88 -0.31 -9.11
CA GLU A 361 -3.69 0.42 -10.10
C GLU A 361 -3.46 1.94 -10.01
N HIS A 362 -2.18 2.35 -10.04
CA HIS A 362 -1.74 3.74 -9.76
C HIS A 362 -2.49 4.78 -10.59
N ARG A 363 -2.57 4.62 -11.92
CA ARG A 363 -3.27 5.57 -12.80
C ARG A 363 -4.72 5.85 -12.36
N GLN A 364 -5.46 4.83 -11.89
CA GLN A 364 -6.83 5.01 -11.41
C GLN A 364 -6.88 5.69 -10.03
N ALA A 365 -5.87 5.45 -9.19
CA ALA A 365 -5.73 6.16 -7.92
C ALA A 365 -5.43 7.66 -8.16
N ASP A 366 -4.59 7.97 -9.14
CA ASP A 366 -4.22 9.34 -9.52
C ASP A 366 -5.42 10.08 -10.16
N GLU A 367 -6.18 9.40 -11.04
CA GLU A 367 -7.45 9.89 -11.60
C GLU A 367 -8.50 10.18 -10.49
N LEU A 368 -8.56 9.33 -9.46
CA LEU A 368 -9.44 9.51 -8.30
C LEU A 368 -8.98 10.67 -7.40
N GLU A 369 -7.69 10.79 -7.14
CA GLU A 369 -7.09 11.87 -6.34
C GLU A 369 -7.25 13.23 -7.03
N ALA A 370 -7.11 13.29 -8.35
CA ALA A 370 -7.45 14.47 -9.14
C ALA A 370 -8.93 14.87 -8.97
N MET A 371 -9.87 13.91 -8.98
CA MET A 371 -11.28 14.21 -8.67
C MET A 371 -11.50 14.67 -7.22
N MET A 372 -10.75 14.14 -6.25
CA MET A 372 -10.81 14.59 -4.85
C MET A 372 -10.34 16.05 -4.70
N GLN A 373 -9.30 16.44 -5.45
CA GLN A 373 -8.77 17.81 -5.51
C GLN A 373 -9.58 18.76 -6.42
N GLY A 374 -10.70 18.32 -6.99
CA GLY A 374 -11.50 19.13 -7.94
C GLY A 374 -10.89 19.28 -9.35
N LYS A 375 -9.74 18.67 -9.61
CA LYS A 375 -9.01 18.63 -10.90
C LYS A 375 -9.52 17.51 -11.84
N GLY A 376 -10.78 17.11 -11.69
CA GLY A 376 -11.39 16.05 -12.49
C GLY A 376 -11.78 16.52 -13.90
N SER A 377 -12.34 15.61 -14.72
CA SER A 377 -12.81 15.93 -16.08
C SER A 377 -13.98 16.92 -16.18
N GLY A 378 -14.53 17.38 -15.05
CA GLY A 378 -15.53 18.44 -14.97
C GLY A 378 -14.88 19.73 -14.48
N LEU A 379 -15.00 20.79 -15.28
CA LEU A 379 -14.47 22.12 -14.95
C LEU A 379 -15.18 22.69 -13.71
N SER A 380 -14.49 23.51 -12.93
CA SER A 380 -15.12 24.21 -11.79
C SER A 380 -16.16 25.23 -12.27
N PRO A 381 -17.14 25.62 -11.42
CA PRO A 381 -18.10 26.67 -11.75
C PRO A 381 -17.43 28.00 -12.12
N SER A 382 -16.35 28.38 -11.42
CA SER A 382 -15.60 29.61 -11.66
C SER A 382 -14.89 29.61 -13.01
N VAL A 383 -14.24 28.50 -13.40
CA VAL A 383 -13.64 28.36 -14.74
C VAL A 383 -14.72 28.39 -15.83
N CYS A 384 -15.89 27.77 -15.59
CA CYS A 384 -17.01 27.85 -16.50
C CYS A 384 -17.57 29.28 -16.64
N LEU A 385 -17.58 30.06 -15.55
CA LEU A 385 -18.01 31.45 -15.52
C LEU A 385 -17.04 32.34 -16.31
N ALA A 386 -15.73 32.20 -16.06
CA ALA A 386 -14.68 32.90 -16.79
C ALA A 386 -14.74 32.62 -18.30
N ILE A 387 -14.87 31.35 -18.71
CA ILE A 387 -15.07 30.98 -20.13
C ILE A 387 -16.32 31.68 -20.69
N ARG A 388 -17.47 31.63 -19.99
CA ARG A 388 -18.72 32.26 -20.45
C ARG A 388 -18.56 33.76 -20.68
N VAL A 389 -17.98 34.47 -19.71
CA VAL A 389 -17.85 35.94 -19.73
C VAL A 389 -16.81 36.37 -20.76
N ASN A 390 -15.60 35.80 -20.72
CA ASN A 390 -14.47 36.22 -21.57
C ASN A 390 -14.65 35.82 -23.05
N THR A 391 -15.59 34.92 -23.37
CA THR A 391 -15.97 34.58 -24.76
C THR A 391 -17.31 35.18 -25.18
N PHE A 392 -17.86 36.12 -24.40
CA PHE A 392 -19.11 36.84 -24.67
C PHE A 392 -20.33 35.93 -24.91
N LEU A 393 -20.33 34.72 -24.34
CA LEU A 393 -21.43 33.77 -24.50
C LEU A 393 -22.63 34.17 -23.61
N SER A 394 -23.75 34.51 -24.25
CA SER A 394 -25.01 34.71 -23.53
C SER A 394 -25.39 33.45 -22.74
N CYS A 395 -26.15 33.62 -21.65
CA CYS A 395 -26.66 32.49 -20.85
C CYS A 395 -27.38 31.43 -21.71
N SER A 396 -28.10 31.86 -22.75
CA SER A 396 -28.81 30.98 -23.68
C SER A 396 -27.87 30.19 -24.60
N GLN A 397 -26.82 30.82 -25.16
CA GLN A 397 -25.81 30.13 -25.96
C GLN A 397 -25.01 29.13 -25.11
N TYR A 398 -24.54 29.57 -23.94
CA TYR A 398 -23.84 28.71 -22.97
C TYR A 398 -24.68 27.49 -22.57
N HIS A 399 -25.97 27.68 -22.29
CA HIS A 399 -26.86 26.57 -21.91
C HIS A 399 -27.13 25.58 -23.05
N LYS A 400 -27.22 26.07 -24.29
CA LYS A 400 -27.26 25.20 -25.50
C LYS A 400 -25.98 24.38 -25.61
N MET A 401 -24.81 25.01 -25.51
CA MET A 401 -23.50 24.34 -25.53
C MET A 401 -23.39 23.28 -24.43
N TYR A 402 -23.67 23.64 -23.17
CA TYR A 402 -23.66 22.73 -22.02
C TYR A 402 -24.55 21.50 -22.25
N ARG A 403 -25.79 21.69 -22.73
CA ARG A 403 -26.72 20.58 -23.01
C ARG A 403 -26.19 19.67 -24.11
N THR A 404 -25.70 20.23 -25.22
CA THR A 404 -25.18 19.46 -26.36
C THR A 404 -23.94 18.64 -25.98
N VAL A 405 -22.95 19.25 -25.33
CA VAL A 405 -21.72 18.56 -24.87
C VAL A 405 -22.06 17.45 -23.87
N LYS A 406 -22.97 17.70 -22.93
CA LYS A 406 -23.40 16.70 -21.93
C LYS A 406 -24.17 15.53 -22.56
N ALA A 407 -24.98 15.80 -23.60
CA ALA A 407 -25.71 14.76 -24.33
C ALA A 407 -24.77 13.87 -25.16
N ILE A 408 -23.80 14.46 -25.87
CA ILE A 408 -22.87 13.73 -26.74
C ILE A 408 -21.84 12.91 -25.94
N THR A 409 -21.24 13.51 -24.91
CA THR A 409 -20.16 12.86 -24.13
C THR A 409 -20.65 11.95 -23.01
N GLY A 410 -21.92 12.07 -22.62
CA GLY A 410 -22.48 11.43 -21.43
C GLY A 410 -21.87 11.91 -20.10
N ARG A 411 -21.00 12.94 -20.12
CA ARG A 411 -20.28 13.47 -18.96
C ARG A 411 -20.61 14.95 -18.74
N GLN A 412 -20.59 15.39 -17.49
CA GLN A 412 -20.79 16.80 -17.14
C GLN A 412 -19.42 17.51 -17.09
N ILE A 413 -18.96 17.98 -18.26
CA ILE A 413 -17.71 18.74 -18.40
C ILE A 413 -17.92 20.19 -17.94
N PHE A 414 -18.88 20.89 -18.55
CA PHE A 414 -19.31 22.23 -18.15
C PHE A 414 -20.34 22.17 -17.02
N GLN A 415 -20.48 23.24 -16.25
CA GLN A 415 -21.43 23.34 -15.13
C GLN A 415 -22.76 24.02 -15.53
N PRO A 416 -23.89 23.66 -14.91
CA PRO A 416 -25.18 24.28 -15.21
C PRO A 416 -25.24 25.74 -14.74
N LEU A 417 -26.06 26.57 -15.42
CA LEU A 417 -26.19 28.02 -15.14
C LEU A 417 -26.45 28.38 -13.66
N HIS A 418 -27.15 27.55 -12.89
CA HIS A 418 -27.38 27.84 -11.46
C HIS A 418 -26.09 27.76 -10.64
N ALA A 419 -25.14 26.89 -11.01
CA ALA A 419 -23.84 26.82 -10.34
C ALA A 419 -22.97 28.03 -10.70
N LEU A 420 -23.03 28.50 -11.95
CA LEU A 420 -22.35 29.74 -12.37
C LEU A 420 -22.89 30.95 -11.60
N ARG A 421 -24.22 31.10 -11.46
CA ARG A 421 -24.83 32.18 -10.66
C ARG A 421 -24.44 32.14 -9.18
N THR A 422 -24.21 30.95 -8.61
CA THR A 422 -23.71 30.85 -7.23
C THR A 422 -22.25 31.28 -7.12
N ALA A 423 -21.40 30.91 -8.07
CA ALA A 423 -20.00 31.33 -8.12
C ALA A 423 -19.85 32.84 -8.42
N GLU A 424 -20.73 33.39 -9.25
CA GLU A 424 -20.79 34.82 -9.60
C GLU A 424 -21.02 35.71 -8.37
N LYS A 425 -21.70 35.22 -7.32
CA LYS A 425 -21.94 35.98 -6.09
C LYS A 425 -20.67 36.39 -5.35
N SER A 426 -19.60 35.60 -5.36
CA SER A 426 -18.37 35.94 -4.64
C SER A 426 -17.51 37.00 -5.33
N LEU A 427 -17.86 37.35 -6.57
CA LEU A 427 -17.18 38.36 -7.40
C LEU A 427 -17.97 39.68 -7.46
N LEU A 428 -19.17 39.74 -6.87
CA LEU A 428 -20.03 40.91 -6.90
C LEU A 428 -19.90 41.73 -5.61
N PRO A 429 -20.01 43.08 -5.69
CA PRO A 429 -20.10 43.94 -4.52
C PRO A 429 -21.21 43.51 -3.56
N GLY A 430 -20.92 43.58 -2.27
CA GLY A 430 -21.81 43.11 -1.20
C GLY A 430 -21.52 41.69 -0.67
N TYR A 431 -20.50 41.00 -1.17
CA TYR A 431 -20.13 39.65 -0.68
C TYR A 431 -19.14 39.67 0.49
N HIS A 432 -18.11 40.53 0.42
CA HIS A 432 -17.01 40.55 1.40
C HIS A 432 -17.32 41.48 2.58
N PRO A 433 -17.02 41.09 3.83
CA PRO A 433 -17.12 41.96 4.99
C PRO A 433 -15.94 42.96 5.04
N PHE A 434 -16.21 44.20 5.42
CA PHE A 434 -15.20 45.26 5.58
C PHE A 434 -15.62 46.26 6.66
N GLU A 435 -14.67 47.06 7.16
CA GLU A 435 -14.90 48.08 8.17
C GLU A 435 -14.09 49.35 7.83
N TRP A 436 -14.70 50.53 7.95
CA TRP A 436 -14.02 51.81 7.82
C TRP A 436 -13.68 52.37 9.20
N ARG A 437 -12.42 52.76 9.40
CA ARG A 437 -11.92 53.37 10.65
C ARG A 437 -11.22 54.71 10.33
N PRO A 438 -11.79 55.86 10.73
CA PRO A 438 -13.09 56.04 11.37
C PRO A 438 -14.27 55.71 10.43
N PRO A 439 -15.49 55.51 10.96
CA PRO A 439 -16.69 55.31 10.14
C PRO A 439 -16.93 56.46 9.16
N LEU A 440 -17.32 56.12 7.93
CA LEU A 440 -17.57 57.10 6.88
C LEU A 440 -18.80 57.97 7.18
N LYS A 441 -18.65 59.28 7.02
CA LYS A 441 -19.73 60.25 7.19
C LYS A 441 -20.83 60.03 6.14
N ASN A 442 -22.08 59.97 6.59
CA ASN A 442 -23.28 59.78 5.75
C ASN A 442 -23.35 58.45 4.95
N VAL A 443 -22.53 57.44 5.29
CA VAL A 443 -22.57 56.12 4.65
C VAL A 443 -23.00 55.06 5.68
N SER A 444 -23.85 54.12 5.27
CA SER A 444 -24.28 53.01 6.13
C SER A 444 -23.15 52.00 6.35
N SER A 445 -23.03 51.49 7.57
CA SER A 445 -22.09 50.42 7.93
C SER A 445 -22.44 49.03 7.37
N ASN A 446 -23.62 48.84 6.76
CA ASN A 446 -23.99 47.56 6.17
C ASN A 446 -23.07 47.21 4.99
N THR A 447 -22.40 46.06 5.04
CA THR A 447 -21.50 45.58 3.98
C THR A 447 -22.23 44.84 2.85
N GLU A 448 -23.41 44.29 3.09
CA GLU A 448 -24.14 43.40 2.16
C GLU A 448 -24.91 44.15 1.05
N VAL A 449 -24.42 45.33 0.64
CA VAL A 449 -25.08 46.19 -0.35
C VAL A 449 -24.50 45.96 -1.74
N GLY A 450 -25.31 45.32 -2.60
CA GLY A 450 -25.04 45.09 -4.02
C GLY A 450 -25.56 46.22 -4.92
N ILE A 451 -26.24 45.85 -6.01
CA ILE A 451 -26.84 46.80 -6.97
C ILE A 451 -27.98 47.57 -6.27
N ILE A 452 -27.89 48.89 -6.27
CA ILE A 452 -28.91 49.80 -5.75
C ILE A 452 -29.44 50.71 -6.86
N ASP A 453 -30.59 51.31 -6.57
CA ASP A 453 -31.21 52.29 -7.46
C ASP A 453 -30.43 53.61 -7.45
N GLY A 454 -30.09 54.13 -8.63
CA GLY A 454 -29.25 55.33 -8.75
C GLY A 454 -29.93 56.58 -8.23
N LEU A 455 -31.26 56.66 -8.33
CA LEU A 455 -32.10 57.76 -7.82
C LEU A 455 -31.97 57.94 -6.30
N SER A 456 -31.48 56.92 -5.58
CA SER A 456 -31.08 57.02 -4.17
C SER A 456 -32.16 57.56 -3.22
N GLY A 457 -33.44 57.34 -3.57
CA GLY A 457 -34.60 57.80 -2.79
C GLY A 457 -35.24 59.11 -3.27
N LEU A 458 -34.89 59.62 -4.46
CA LEU A 458 -35.67 60.69 -5.10
C LEU A 458 -37.14 60.27 -5.22
N GLN A 459 -38.06 61.18 -4.90
CA GLN A 459 -39.49 60.89 -4.93
C GLN A 459 -40.05 61.16 -6.34
N HIS A 460 -40.93 60.28 -6.81
CA HIS A 460 -41.70 60.47 -8.04
C HIS A 460 -43.06 61.09 -7.70
N LEU A 461 -43.07 62.32 -7.19
CA LEU A 461 -44.28 63.11 -7.01
C LEU A 461 -44.55 63.94 -8.27
N VAL A 462 -45.82 64.12 -8.61
CA VAL A 462 -46.25 64.90 -9.80
C VAL A 462 -46.02 66.40 -9.60
N ASP A 463 -46.01 66.85 -8.35
CA ASP A 463 -45.77 68.25 -7.96
C ASP A 463 -44.26 68.62 -7.92
N ASP A 464 -43.39 67.62 -7.91
CA ASP A 464 -41.93 67.78 -7.91
C ASP A 464 -41.35 67.80 -9.35
N TYR A 465 -40.04 68.04 -9.47
CA TYR A 465 -39.36 68.01 -10.76
C TYR A 465 -39.41 66.60 -11.39
N PRO A 466 -39.81 66.45 -12.68
CA PRO A 466 -39.97 65.16 -13.32
C PRO A 466 -38.66 64.37 -13.39
N VAL A 467 -38.73 63.09 -13.05
CA VAL A 467 -37.57 62.18 -12.95
C VAL A 467 -37.62 61.16 -14.08
N ASP A 468 -37.00 61.52 -15.20
CA ASP A 468 -37.03 60.78 -16.46
C ASP A 468 -35.83 59.83 -16.67
N THR A 469 -34.90 59.77 -15.71
CA THR A 469 -33.71 58.90 -15.76
C THR A 469 -33.92 57.57 -15.04
N ILE A 470 -33.32 56.50 -15.58
CA ILE A 470 -33.32 55.15 -15.00
C ILE A 470 -31.90 54.71 -14.67
N ALA A 471 -31.49 54.91 -13.41
CA ALA A 471 -30.11 54.69 -12.99
C ALA A 471 -29.92 53.43 -12.12
N LYS A 472 -28.80 52.72 -12.30
CA LYS A 472 -28.34 51.64 -11.40
C LYS A 472 -26.88 51.83 -11.07
N ARG A 473 -26.53 51.62 -9.80
CA ARG A 473 -25.15 51.77 -9.30
C ARG A 473 -24.82 50.77 -8.21
N PHE A 474 -23.53 50.60 -7.96
CA PHE A 474 -23.07 50.04 -6.69
C PHE A 474 -22.82 51.16 -5.66
N ARG A 475 -22.71 50.80 -4.39
CA ARG A 475 -22.13 51.70 -3.38
C ARG A 475 -20.61 51.70 -3.55
N TYR A 476 -19.98 52.87 -3.55
CA TYR A 476 -18.61 53.02 -4.02
C TYR A 476 -17.59 52.24 -3.15
N ASP A 477 -17.70 52.37 -1.83
CA ASP A 477 -16.93 51.55 -0.87
C ASP A 477 -17.11 50.03 -1.08
N SER A 478 -18.33 49.56 -1.29
CA SER A 478 -18.63 48.13 -1.57
C SER A 478 -17.98 47.68 -2.89
N ALA A 479 -18.01 48.52 -3.93
CA ALA A 479 -17.37 48.24 -5.22
C ALA A 479 -15.83 48.27 -5.14
N LEU A 480 -15.25 49.19 -4.37
CA LEU A 480 -13.81 49.27 -4.14
C LEU A 480 -13.29 48.04 -3.38
N VAL A 481 -13.98 47.62 -2.33
CA VAL A 481 -13.62 46.38 -1.60
C VAL A 481 -13.73 45.17 -2.52
N SER A 482 -14.82 45.06 -3.30
CA SER A 482 -14.95 43.99 -4.30
C SER A 482 -13.82 43.99 -5.33
N ALA A 483 -13.36 45.17 -5.76
CA ALA A 483 -12.26 45.31 -6.72
C ALA A 483 -10.88 45.00 -6.12
N LEU A 484 -10.67 45.29 -4.84
CA LEU A 484 -9.43 44.97 -4.12
C LEU A 484 -9.33 43.47 -3.80
N MET A 485 -10.44 42.83 -3.39
CA MET A 485 -10.48 41.38 -3.14
C MET A 485 -10.33 40.56 -4.44
N ASP A 486 -10.79 41.08 -5.57
CA ASP A 486 -10.59 40.50 -6.91
C ASP A 486 -9.10 40.51 -7.34
N MET A 487 -8.27 41.36 -6.71
CA MET A 487 -6.84 41.53 -6.96
C MET A 487 -5.97 41.03 -5.80
N GLU A 488 -6.53 40.22 -4.90
CA GLU A 488 -5.81 39.66 -3.73
C GLU A 488 -4.57 38.85 -4.16
N GLU A 489 -4.68 38.04 -5.23
CA GLU A 489 -3.57 37.24 -5.75
C GLU A 489 -2.44 38.14 -6.32
N ASP A 490 -2.77 39.19 -7.09
CA ASP A 490 -1.78 40.14 -7.63
C ASP A 490 -1.06 40.93 -6.51
N ILE A 491 -1.78 41.29 -5.44
CA ILE A 491 -1.24 42.01 -4.28
C ILE A 491 -0.25 41.13 -3.51
N LEU A 492 -0.58 39.86 -3.30
CA LEU A 492 0.28 38.89 -2.63
C LEU A 492 1.52 38.54 -3.47
N GLU A 493 1.37 38.34 -4.79
CA GLU A 493 2.51 38.16 -5.69
C GLU A 493 3.42 39.40 -5.68
N GLY A 494 2.85 40.61 -5.66
CA GLY A 494 3.59 41.86 -5.53
C GLY A 494 4.38 41.99 -4.22
N LEU A 495 3.85 41.53 -3.09
CA LEU A 495 4.58 41.50 -1.81
C LEU A 495 5.74 40.50 -1.87
N MET A 496 5.49 39.29 -2.38
CA MET A 496 6.48 38.23 -2.55
C MET A 496 7.63 38.64 -3.48
N LEU A 497 7.35 39.35 -4.57
CA LEU A 497 8.36 39.87 -5.50
C LEU A 497 9.29 40.94 -4.89
N HIS A 498 8.88 41.54 -3.78
CA HIS A 498 9.65 42.55 -3.04
C HIS A 498 10.24 42.01 -1.72
N ASP A 499 10.30 40.69 -1.54
CA ASP A 499 10.79 40.01 -0.32
C ASP A 499 10.07 40.47 0.97
N LEU A 500 8.81 40.89 0.86
CA LEU A 500 7.96 41.28 1.99
C LEU A 500 7.14 40.09 2.50
N ASP A 501 6.82 40.10 3.79
CA ASP A 501 6.02 39.05 4.44
C ASP A 501 4.54 39.13 4.02
N ASP A 502 3.93 38.00 3.64
CA ASP A 502 2.51 37.87 3.29
C ASP A 502 1.59 38.40 4.41
N TYR A 503 2.05 38.37 5.65
CA TYR A 503 1.32 38.86 6.83
C TYR A 503 1.50 40.37 7.10
N LEU A 504 2.14 41.13 6.21
CA LEU A 504 2.39 42.56 6.36
C LEU A 504 1.10 43.40 6.36
N LYS A 505 0.60 43.71 7.56
CA LYS A 505 -0.57 44.58 7.79
C LYS A 505 -0.20 46.07 7.79
N GLY A 506 0.58 46.49 6.79
CA GLY A 506 0.98 47.89 6.58
C GLY A 506 -0.18 48.76 6.06
N PRO A 507 -0.06 50.09 6.12
CA PRO A 507 -0.98 50.98 5.42
C PRO A 507 -0.70 50.92 3.92
N PHE A 508 -1.63 50.33 3.16
CA PHE A 508 -1.61 50.34 1.71
C PHE A 508 -2.22 51.65 1.18
N THR A 509 -1.54 52.29 0.23
CA THR A 509 -2.06 53.45 -0.51
C THR A 509 -2.49 52.98 -1.89
N VAL A 510 -3.77 53.15 -2.21
CA VAL A 510 -4.36 52.74 -3.49
C VAL A 510 -4.62 53.98 -4.33
N VAL A 511 -4.05 54.04 -5.53
CA VAL A 511 -4.30 55.11 -6.50
C VAL A 511 -5.42 54.67 -7.45
N ILE A 512 -6.48 55.47 -7.52
CA ILE A 512 -7.70 55.16 -8.28
C ILE A 512 -7.86 56.22 -9.38
N LYS A 513 -8.04 55.79 -10.63
CA LYS A 513 -8.44 56.64 -11.75
C LYS A 513 -9.95 56.54 -11.91
N GLU A 514 -10.64 57.65 -11.74
CA GLU A 514 -12.07 57.78 -12.03
C GLU A 514 -12.28 58.21 -13.48
N SER A 515 -13.39 57.81 -14.09
CA SER A 515 -13.74 58.20 -15.46
C SER A 515 -15.25 58.23 -15.64
N CYS A 516 -15.74 59.25 -16.35
CA CYS A 516 -17.14 59.44 -16.65
C CYS A 516 -17.29 59.83 -18.13
N ASP A 517 -18.10 59.09 -18.88
CA ASP A 517 -18.36 59.36 -20.29
C ASP A 517 -19.86 59.30 -20.62
N GLY A 518 -20.27 60.15 -21.56
CA GLY A 518 -21.62 60.20 -22.10
C GLY A 518 -21.67 59.59 -23.49
N MET A 519 -22.63 58.68 -23.71
CA MET A 519 -22.89 58.00 -24.97
C MET A 519 -24.17 58.55 -25.61
N GLY A 520 -24.07 58.96 -26.88
CA GLY A 520 -25.23 59.25 -27.72
C GLY A 520 -25.80 57.99 -28.37
N ASP A 521 -26.92 58.16 -29.08
CA ASP A 521 -27.55 57.15 -29.94
C ASP A 521 -27.89 55.83 -29.22
N VAL A 522 -28.25 55.92 -27.93
CA VAL A 522 -28.67 54.78 -27.11
C VAL A 522 -30.20 54.66 -27.19
N SER A 523 -30.69 53.92 -28.18
CA SER A 523 -32.13 53.87 -28.51
C SER A 523 -33.03 53.50 -27.33
N GLU A 524 -34.12 54.25 -27.18
CA GLU A 524 -35.15 53.95 -26.18
C GLU A 524 -35.84 52.60 -26.47
N LYS A 525 -36.24 51.88 -25.42
CA LYS A 525 -36.99 50.63 -25.55
C LYS A 525 -38.46 50.85 -25.22
N HIS A 526 -39.32 50.37 -26.12
CA HIS A 526 -40.75 50.20 -25.85
C HIS A 526 -40.96 49.39 -24.55
N GLY A 527 -41.78 49.91 -23.64
CA GLY A 527 -42.09 49.27 -22.36
C GLY A 527 -42.89 50.20 -21.44
N CYS A 528 -43.11 49.76 -20.20
CA CYS A 528 -43.66 50.62 -19.15
C CYS A 528 -42.51 51.31 -18.42
N GLY A 529 -42.52 52.64 -18.38
CA GLY A 529 -41.53 53.48 -17.70
C GLY A 529 -41.81 54.98 -17.92
N PRO A 530 -41.01 55.89 -17.33
CA PRO A 530 -40.94 57.26 -17.79
C PRO A 530 -40.37 57.30 -19.22
N ALA A 531 -40.54 58.42 -19.93
CA ALA A 531 -39.87 58.63 -21.20
C ALA A 531 -38.38 58.91 -20.95
N VAL A 532 -37.49 58.12 -21.53
CA VAL A 532 -36.03 58.18 -21.25
C VAL A 532 -35.30 58.80 -22.44
N PRO A 533 -34.35 59.74 -22.24
CA PRO A 533 -33.56 60.27 -23.34
C PRO A 533 -32.72 59.17 -24.03
N GLU A 534 -32.51 59.27 -25.34
CA GLU A 534 -31.68 58.33 -26.12
C GLU A 534 -30.15 58.53 -25.92
N LYS A 535 -29.75 58.70 -24.67
CA LYS A 535 -28.37 58.93 -24.21
C LYS A 535 -28.17 58.16 -22.90
N ALA A 536 -26.96 57.65 -22.70
CA ALA A 536 -26.57 57.03 -21.43
C ALA A 536 -25.31 57.69 -20.90
N VAL A 537 -25.15 57.74 -19.58
CA VAL A 537 -23.90 58.14 -18.92
C VAL A 537 -23.34 56.98 -18.12
N ARG A 538 -22.04 56.76 -18.22
CA ARG A 538 -21.33 55.69 -17.53
C ARG A 538 -20.26 56.30 -16.64
N PHE A 539 -20.33 55.99 -15.34
CA PHE A 539 -19.26 56.30 -14.39
C PHE A 539 -18.55 54.99 -14.02
N SER A 540 -17.22 55.00 -14.13
CA SER A 540 -16.34 53.85 -13.92
C SER A 540 -15.08 54.25 -13.16
N PHE A 541 -14.37 53.27 -12.61
CA PHE A 541 -13.06 53.48 -12.01
C PHE A 541 -12.09 52.34 -12.36
N THR A 542 -10.80 52.63 -12.22
CA THR A 542 -9.70 51.67 -12.41
C THR A 542 -8.69 51.82 -11.28
N LEU A 543 -8.26 50.71 -10.70
CA LEU A 543 -7.15 50.68 -9.73
C LEU A 543 -5.84 50.78 -10.53
N MET A 544 -5.11 51.88 -10.34
CA MET A 544 -3.92 52.22 -11.15
C MET A 544 -2.64 51.64 -10.56
N SER A 545 -2.47 51.80 -9.25
CA SER A 545 -1.32 51.26 -8.53
C SER A 545 -1.64 51.11 -7.05
N ILE A 546 -0.96 50.18 -6.40
CA ILE A 546 -1.00 49.97 -4.96
C ILE A 546 0.43 50.07 -4.44
N THR A 547 0.64 50.87 -3.40
CA THR A 547 1.92 50.98 -2.70
C THR A 547 1.74 50.62 -1.23
N VAL A 548 2.80 50.10 -0.60
CA VAL A 548 2.86 49.83 0.83
C VAL A 548 4.00 50.65 1.45
N ALA A 549 3.74 51.28 2.59
CA ALA A 549 4.78 51.97 3.34
C ALA A 549 5.53 50.97 4.22
N HIS A 550 6.83 50.79 3.97
CA HIS A 550 7.70 49.90 4.74
C HIS A 550 9.06 50.57 5.00
N ALA A 551 9.53 50.55 6.25
CA ALA A 551 10.84 51.09 6.65
C ALA A 551 11.17 52.53 6.14
N ASN A 552 10.18 53.42 6.11
CA ASN A 552 10.22 54.80 5.55
C ASN A 552 10.28 54.93 4.03
N GLU A 553 10.16 53.83 3.27
CA GLU A 553 10.03 53.85 1.81
C GLU A 553 8.63 53.40 1.37
N ASN A 554 8.18 53.91 0.22
CA ASN A 554 6.90 53.52 -0.39
C ASN A 554 7.17 52.55 -1.54
N ILE A 555 7.00 51.26 -1.27
CA ILE A 555 7.23 50.18 -2.25
C ILE A 555 5.96 50.01 -3.08
N ARG A 556 6.06 50.00 -4.41
CA ARG A 556 4.93 49.79 -5.32
C ARG A 556 4.77 48.30 -5.60
N ILE A 557 3.75 47.69 -5.01
CA ILE A 557 3.49 46.24 -5.10
C ILE A 557 2.64 45.87 -6.32
N PHE A 558 1.81 46.81 -6.82
CA PHE A 558 0.99 46.62 -8.01
C PHE A 558 1.00 47.86 -8.88
N GLU A 559 1.01 47.66 -10.20
CA GLU A 559 0.82 48.68 -11.23
C GLU A 559 0.02 48.09 -12.40
N GLU A 560 -1.02 48.78 -12.84
CA GLU A 560 -1.83 48.35 -13.97
C GLU A 560 -1.04 48.50 -15.28
N ASN A 561 -0.66 47.37 -15.87
CA ASN A 561 0.15 47.29 -17.08
C ASN A 561 -0.53 47.89 -18.33
N LYS A 562 -1.87 47.95 -18.37
CA LYS A 562 -2.66 48.44 -19.50
C LYS A 562 -3.81 49.35 -19.03
N PRO A 563 -3.53 50.56 -18.50
CA PRO A 563 -4.49 51.41 -17.79
C PRO A 563 -5.57 52.09 -18.67
N ASN A 564 -5.59 51.77 -19.96
CA ASN A 564 -6.61 52.17 -20.93
C ASN A 564 -7.30 50.95 -21.57
N SER A 565 -7.13 49.76 -20.99
CA SER A 565 -7.82 48.52 -21.37
C SER A 565 -9.27 48.55 -20.90
N GLU A 566 -10.19 48.03 -21.70
CA GLU A 566 -11.57 47.82 -21.28
C GLU A 566 -11.69 46.81 -20.13
N LEU A 567 -10.71 45.92 -19.97
CA LEU A 567 -10.70 44.86 -18.94
C LEU A 567 -10.50 45.41 -17.52
N CYS A 568 -9.77 46.51 -17.34
CA CYS A 568 -9.50 47.13 -16.04
C CYS A 568 -10.48 48.27 -15.70
N CYS A 569 -11.41 48.62 -16.61
CA CYS A 569 -12.40 49.67 -16.41
C CYS A 569 -13.64 49.11 -15.71
N LYS A 570 -13.69 49.18 -14.37
CA LYS A 570 -14.77 48.62 -13.55
C LYS A 570 -15.95 49.61 -13.49
N PRO A 571 -17.16 49.26 -13.99
CA PRO A 571 -18.31 50.16 -14.01
C PRO A 571 -18.95 50.30 -12.62
N LEU A 572 -19.29 51.53 -12.23
CA LEU A 572 -19.85 51.86 -10.92
C LEU A 572 -21.28 52.39 -10.99
N CYS A 573 -21.61 53.23 -11.98
CA CYS A 573 -22.95 53.78 -12.21
C CYS A 573 -23.27 53.80 -13.70
N LEU A 574 -24.51 53.44 -14.05
CA LEU A 574 -25.11 53.55 -15.38
C LEU A 574 -26.44 54.31 -15.22
N MET A 575 -26.68 55.34 -16.02
CA MET A 575 -27.84 56.24 -15.93
C MET A 575 -28.27 56.81 -17.29
#